data_AF-A0ABD2B783-F1
#
_entry.id   AF-A0ABD2B783-F1
#
_cell.length_a   1.000
_cell.length_b   1.000
_cell.length_c   1.000
_cell.angle_alpha   90.00
_cell.angle_beta   90.00
_cell.angle_gamma   90.00
#
_symmetry.space_group_name_H-M   'P 1'
#
loop_
_entity.id
_entity.type
_entity.pdbx_description
1 polymer ?
#
loop_
_entity_poly.entity_id
_entity_poly.type
_entity_poly.pdbx_seq_one_letter_code
_entity_poly.pdbx_strand_id
1 'polypeptide(L)'
;MRMQSTRGWWSVLGSFALIFLANIRLAFSEKDSEGKVHTEEARQHLCCARHEKMIDVGYGISGEVIQIDIGHCRKLCPRYVSDDPGDASKPAVQRCSQEGHCRPRAARLERVSTLQGVRIIEAVDACECSSDSSCKRESYTHLIHSGTPYQVVIDVGVCIGHCGKDLGCKPVRNNTVSVKGPNGDEVYPVIERCSCVGNCHRMDHMETVLDFSEVEIKEGTNTTDVKPVVRQINVGQCVGACPGNETETCLLRDKREPSRCLAGLYSKQHTCTPARFKVHEYRTRRGSKREVIQIIQCICV
;
A
#
# COMPACT_ATOMS: atom_id res chain seq x y z
N MET A 1 -74.01 33.56 28.00
CA MET A 1 -75.09 32.98 28.83
C MET A 1 -75.71 31.80 28.09
N ARG A 2 -75.79 30.64 28.77
CA ARG A 2 -76.52 29.37 28.47
C ARG A 2 -76.23 28.66 27.13
N MET A 3 -75.60 27.47 27.14
CA MET A 3 -76.14 26.09 27.41
C MET A 3 -77.13 25.65 26.32
N GLN A 4 -77.12 24.46 25.72
CA GLN A 4 -76.50 23.12 25.83
C GLN A 4 -76.69 22.46 24.42
N SER A 5 -76.00 21.42 23.96
CA SER A 5 -76.13 20.04 24.43
C SER A 5 -75.26 19.06 23.63
N THR A 6 -74.96 17.95 24.30
CA THR A 6 -74.14 16.75 24.07
C THR A 6 -74.45 15.84 22.86
N ARG A 7 -73.46 15.11 22.34
CA ARG A 7 -73.32 13.61 22.36
C ARG A 7 -72.38 13.07 21.27
N GLY A 8 -71.51 12.11 21.64
CA GLY A 8 -71.19 10.98 20.76
C GLY A 8 -69.75 10.84 20.25
N TRP A 9 -68.75 10.76 21.14
CA TRP A 9 -67.43 10.21 20.80
C TRP A 9 -67.19 9.05 21.75
N TRP A 10 -67.26 7.80 21.26
CA TRP A 10 -66.75 6.54 21.86
C TRP A 10 -67.34 5.36 21.06
N SER A 11 -66.63 4.83 20.06
CA SER A 11 -66.87 3.51 19.46
C SER A 11 -65.79 3.17 18.40
N VAL A 12 -64.51 3.05 18.78
CA VAL A 12 -63.50 2.31 17.96
C VAL A 12 -62.36 1.66 18.80
N LEU A 13 -62.13 2.05 20.06
CA LEU A 13 -60.99 1.53 20.84
C LEU A 13 -61.24 0.19 21.58
N GLY A 14 -62.34 -0.51 21.28
CA GLY A 14 -62.78 -1.72 21.98
C GLY A 14 -62.40 -3.07 21.34
N SER A 15 -61.70 -3.11 20.20
CA SER A 15 -61.43 -4.36 19.47
C SER A 15 -59.95 -4.74 19.31
N PHE A 16 -59.01 -3.98 19.86
CA PHE A 16 -57.57 -4.32 19.79
C PHE A 16 -56.96 -4.91 21.08
N ALA A 17 -57.74 -5.01 22.17
CA ALA A 17 -57.24 -5.49 23.46
C ALA A 17 -57.45 -7.00 23.73
N LEU A 18 -58.14 -7.74 22.85
CA LEU A 18 -58.44 -9.17 23.03
C LEU A 18 -57.54 -10.13 22.22
N ILE A 19 -56.65 -9.61 21.38
CA ILE A 19 -55.64 -10.43 20.67
C ILE A 19 -54.31 -10.49 21.45
N PHE A 20 -54.12 -9.63 22.46
CA PHE A 20 -52.89 -9.56 23.25
C PHE A 20 -52.86 -10.43 24.53
N LEU A 21 -53.94 -11.15 24.86
CA LEU A 21 -54.02 -11.99 26.07
C LEU A 21 -54.12 -13.50 25.80
N ALA A 22 -54.03 -13.94 24.53
CA ALA A 22 -54.05 -15.36 24.17
C ALA A 22 -52.64 -15.98 24.00
N ASN A 23 -51.56 -15.20 24.06
CA ASN A 23 -50.18 -15.71 23.92
C ASN A 23 -49.35 -15.64 25.19
N ILE A 24 -49.96 -15.31 26.33
CA ILE A 24 -49.29 -15.30 27.64
C ILE A 24 -50.11 -16.17 28.59
N ARG A 25 -50.14 -17.50 28.38
CA ARG A 25 -50.43 -18.55 29.40
C ARG A 25 -50.32 -19.97 28.81
N LEU A 26 -49.12 -20.33 28.38
CA LEU A 26 -48.59 -21.70 28.45
C LEU A 26 -47.20 -21.57 29.11
N ALA A 27 -47.13 -21.28 30.41
CA ALA A 27 -47.32 -22.23 31.51
C ALA A 27 -46.29 -23.36 31.45
N PHE A 28 -45.12 -23.05 32.01
CA PHE A 28 -44.22 -23.90 32.80
C PHE A 28 -44.58 -25.39 32.90
N SER A 29 -43.67 -26.25 32.45
CA SER A 29 -43.37 -27.51 33.12
C SER A 29 -41.87 -27.54 33.39
N GLU A 30 -41.51 -27.60 34.66
CA GLU A 30 -40.18 -27.91 35.18
C GLU A 30 -39.61 -29.15 34.50
N LYS A 31 -38.31 -29.08 34.17
CA LYS A 31 -37.38 -30.18 34.40
C LYS A 31 -35.98 -29.59 34.56
N ASP A 32 -35.43 -29.82 35.75
CA ASP A 32 -34.05 -29.54 36.12
C ASP A 32 -33.06 -30.10 35.11
N SER A 33 -32.11 -29.27 34.73
CA SER A 33 -30.73 -29.69 34.50
C SER A 33 -29.84 -28.46 34.60
N GLU A 34 -28.94 -28.44 35.58
CA GLU A 34 -27.82 -27.51 35.68
C GLU A 34 -27.05 -27.50 34.36
N GLY A 35 -27.41 -26.56 33.49
CA GLY A 35 -26.72 -26.27 32.24
C GLY A 35 -26.09 -24.90 32.40
N LYS A 36 -24.87 -24.88 32.92
CA LYS A 36 -23.98 -23.72 32.99
C LYS A 36 -23.99 -23.03 31.62
N VAL A 37 -24.72 -21.93 31.49
CA VAL A 37 -24.67 -21.06 30.30
C VAL A 37 -23.28 -20.42 30.31
N HIS A 38 -22.32 -21.15 29.74
CA HIS A 38 -21.10 -20.55 29.26
C HIS A 38 -21.54 -19.58 28.16
N THR A 39 -21.61 -18.30 28.52
CA THR A 39 -21.42 -17.21 27.58
C THR A 39 -20.10 -17.52 26.88
N GLU A 40 -20.14 -18.19 25.72
CA GLU A 40 -19.04 -18.17 24.77
C GLU A 40 -18.95 -16.75 24.22
N GLU A 41 -18.40 -15.87 25.05
CA GLU A 41 -17.62 -14.76 24.58
C GLU A 41 -16.55 -15.39 23.70
N ALA A 42 -16.80 -15.42 22.39
CA ALA A 42 -15.85 -15.91 21.41
C ALA A 42 -14.58 -15.09 21.61
N ARG A 43 -13.66 -15.62 22.43
CA ARG A 43 -12.32 -15.09 22.61
C ARG A 43 -11.67 -15.26 21.24
N GLN A 44 -11.92 -14.34 20.32
CA GLN A 44 -11.23 -14.28 19.04
C GLN A 44 -9.78 -14.04 19.40
N HIS A 45 -8.97 -15.08 19.25
CA HIS A 45 -7.55 -14.98 19.52
C HIS A 45 -6.96 -14.09 18.42
N LEU A 46 -6.41 -12.95 18.85
CA LEU A 46 -5.79 -11.96 17.96
C LEU A 46 -4.41 -12.49 17.54
N CYS A 47 -4.35 -13.30 16.49
CA CYS A 47 -3.08 -13.66 15.84
C CYS A 47 -3.03 -13.13 14.42
N CYS A 48 -1.84 -13.06 13.85
CA CYS A 48 -1.67 -12.75 12.44
C CYS A 48 -1.48 -14.04 11.64
N ALA A 49 -2.40 -14.32 10.73
CA ALA A 49 -2.34 -15.50 9.88
C ALA A 49 -2.62 -15.13 8.42
N ARG A 50 -2.03 -15.92 7.51
CA ARG A 50 -2.37 -15.91 6.09
C ARG A 50 -3.68 -16.66 5.88
N HIS A 51 -4.58 -16.06 5.11
CA HIS A 51 -5.82 -16.67 4.67
C HIS A 51 -5.78 -16.79 3.15
N GLU A 52 -6.46 -17.80 2.61
CA GLU A 52 -6.58 -17.98 1.17
C GLU A 52 -7.42 -16.87 0.53
N LYS A 53 -7.04 -16.50 -0.69
CA LYS A 53 -7.78 -15.59 -1.55
C LYS A 53 -7.50 -15.94 -2.99
N MET A 54 -8.44 -16.64 -3.60
CA MET A 54 -8.41 -16.95 -5.02
C MET A 54 -8.73 -15.72 -5.84
N ILE A 55 -7.93 -15.47 -6.88
CA ILE A 55 -8.23 -14.48 -7.92
C ILE A 55 -8.14 -15.12 -9.29
N ASP A 56 -8.92 -14.60 -10.22
CA ASP A 56 -8.87 -14.98 -11.63
C ASP A 56 -7.82 -14.13 -12.34
N VAL A 57 -6.79 -14.76 -12.89
CA VAL A 57 -5.64 -14.07 -13.49
C VAL A 57 -5.76 -13.95 -15.01
N GLY A 58 -6.57 -14.80 -15.63
CA GLY A 58 -6.84 -14.81 -17.06
C GLY A 58 -7.21 -16.21 -17.54
N TYR A 59 -7.20 -16.39 -18.85
CA TYR A 59 -7.49 -17.68 -19.49
C TYR A 59 -6.19 -18.40 -19.88
N GLY A 60 -6.15 -19.71 -19.68
CA GLY A 60 -5.09 -20.58 -20.16
C GLY A 60 -5.27 -20.98 -21.62
N ILE A 61 -4.31 -21.73 -22.16
CA ILE A 61 -4.37 -22.23 -23.55
C ILE A 61 -5.56 -23.16 -23.81
N SER A 62 -6.09 -23.80 -22.77
CA SER A 62 -7.31 -24.63 -22.81
C SER A 62 -8.60 -23.80 -22.84
N GLY A 63 -8.52 -22.48 -22.68
CA GLY A 63 -9.68 -21.61 -22.50
C GLY A 63 -10.26 -21.62 -21.08
N GLU A 64 -9.65 -22.34 -20.14
CA GLU A 64 -10.05 -22.36 -18.73
C GLU A 64 -9.52 -21.13 -17.98
N VAL A 65 -10.26 -20.69 -16.96
CA VAL A 65 -9.83 -19.59 -16.09
C VAL A 65 -8.73 -20.09 -15.15
N ILE A 66 -7.58 -19.42 -15.17
CA ILE A 66 -6.48 -19.68 -14.24
C ILE A 66 -6.77 -18.94 -12.94
N GLN A 67 -7.01 -19.70 -11.87
CA GLN A 67 -7.20 -19.20 -10.52
C GLN A 67 -5.93 -19.36 -9.69
N ILE A 68 -5.56 -18.33 -8.94
CA ILE A 68 -4.37 -18.32 -8.09
C ILE A 68 -4.71 -17.84 -6.68
N ASP A 69 -4.20 -18.55 -5.69
CA ASP A 69 -4.26 -18.13 -4.29
C ASP A 69 -3.20 -17.06 -4.00
N ILE A 70 -3.58 -15.79 -4.11
CA ILE A 70 -2.69 -14.67 -3.73
C ILE A 70 -2.53 -14.55 -2.21
N GLY A 71 -3.46 -15.11 -1.45
CA GLY A 71 -3.54 -14.96 -0.01
C GLY A 71 -3.69 -13.52 0.47
N HIS A 72 -4.02 -13.36 1.74
CA HIS A 72 -3.93 -12.08 2.45
C HIS A 72 -3.79 -12.32 3.95
N CYS A 73 -3.23 -11.35 4.66
CA CYS A 73 -3.03 -11.43 6.10
C CYS A 73 -4.28 -10.94 6.85
N ARG A 74 -4.73 -11.70 7.86
CA ARG A 74 -5.81 -11.29 8.77
C ARG A 74 -5.39 -11.46 10.22
N LYS A 75 -5.89 -10.55 11.06
CA LYS A 75 -5.78 -10.63 12.52
C LYS A 75 -6.80 -11.61 13.12
N LEU A 76 -6.92 -12.79 12.52
CA LEU A 76 -7.89 -13.82 12.91
C LEU A 76 -7.25 -15.19 12.66
N CYS A 77 -7.21 -16.02 13.69
CA CYS A 77 -6.67 -17.36 13.55
C CYS A 77 -7.69 -18.27 12.86
N PRO A 78 -7.26 -19.10 11.89
CA PRO A 78 -8.13 -20.12 11.30
C PRO A 78 -8.42 -21.30 12.26
N ARG A 79 -7.73 -21.41 13.41
CA ARG A 79 -7.91 -22.48 14.42
C ARG A 79 -7.91 -21.96 15.85
N TYR A 80 -8.62 -22.67 16.73
CA TYR A 80 -8.66 -22.41 18.18
C TYR A 80 -7.45 -23.03 18.87
N VAL A 81 -6.89 -22.37 19.91
CA VAL A 81 -5.66 -22.80 20.59
C VAL A 81 -5.80 -24.16 21.29
N SER A 82 -7.02 -24.60 21.60
CA SER A 82 -7.27 -25.87 22.27
C SER A 82 -7.15 -27.11 21.36
N ASP A 83 -7.08 -26.94 20.03
CA ASP A 83 -7.01 -28.06 19.08
C ASP A 83 -5.58 -28.44 18.66
N ASP A 84 -4.54 -27.80 19.22
CA ASP A 84 -3.16 -28.01 18.79
C ASP A 84 -2.21 -28.24 19.98
N PRO A 85 -1.94 -29.50 20.37
CA PRO A 85 -0.85 -29.84 21.27
C PRO A 85 0.48 -29.76 20.48
N GLY A 86 0.83 -28.55 20.02
CA GLY A 86 2.11 -28.18 19.43
C GLY A 86 2.73 -29.23 18.51
N ASP A 87 2.33 -29.26 17.24
CA ASP A 87 3.19 -29.81 16.20
C ASP A 87 4.50 -29.01 16.17
N ALA A 88 5.61 -29.60 16.62
CA ALA A 88 6.94 -28.95 16.68
C ALA A 88 7.46 -28.49 15.30
N SER A 89 6.83 -28.93 14.20
CA SER A 89 7.16 -28.51 12.84
C SER A 89 6.41 -27.24 12.39
N LYS A 90 5.41 -26.77 13.14
CA LYS A 90 4.62 -25.56 12.82
C LYS A 90 4.70 -24.56 13.99
N PRO A 91 5.19 -23.33 13.76
CA PRO A 91 5.34 -22.37 14.84
C PRO A 91 3.98 -22.07 15.49
N ALA A 92 3.97 -22.10 16.82
CA ALA A 92 2.83 -21.72 17.64
C ALA A 92 2.31 -20.35 17.17
N VAL A 93 1.00 -20.29 16.92
CA VAL A 93 0.27 -19.12 16.44
C VAL A 93 0.75 -17.85 17.15
N GLN A 94 1.50 -17.00 16.44
CA GLN A 94 2.06 -15.76 17.00
C GLN A 94 0.90 -14.82 17.38
N ARG A 95 0.68 -14.65 18.68
CA ARG A 95 -0.33 -13.72 19.21
C ARG A 95 0.13 -12.30 18.90
N CYS A 96 -0.71 -11.54 18.21
CA CYS A 96 -0.53 -10.09 18.08
C CYS A 96 -1.02 -9.39 19.35
N SER A 97 -0.42 -8.26 19.69
CA SER A 97 -1.03 -7.30 20.62
C SER A 97 -2.38 -6.81 20.08
N GLN A 98 -3.24 -6.27 20.95
CA GLN A 98 -4.55 -5.75 20.54
C GLN A 98 -4.42 -4.59 19.55
N GLU A 99 -3.34 -3.83 19.64
CA GLU A 99 -3.00 -2.67 18.82
C GLU A 99 -2.14 -3.03 17.60
N GLY A 100 -1.55 -4.23 17.56
CA GLY A 100 -0.67 -4.64 16.47
C GLY A 100 -1.40 -4.80 15.13
N HIS A 101 -0.74 -4.43 14.05
CA HIS A 101 -1.23 -4.61 12.69
C HIS A 101 -0.72 -5.93 12.11
N CYS A 102 -1.61 -6.72 11.50
CA CYS A 102 -1.24 -7.93 10.78
C CYS A 102 -0.95 -7.60 9.31
N ARG A 103 0.27 -7.85 8.84
CA ARG A 103 0.72 -7.47 7.50
C ARG A 103 1.54 -8.59 6.82
N PRO A 104 1.65 -8.60 5.49
CA PRO A 104 2.54 -9.49 4.78
C PRO A 104 4.00 -9.23 5.15
N ARG A 105 4.76 -10.31 5.33
CA ARG A 105 6.20 -10.30 5.61
C ARG A 105 7.02 -10.94 4.49
N ALA A 106 6.44 -11.92 3.82
CA ALA A 106 7.03 -12.55 2.65
C ALA A 106 5.97 -12.81 1.59
N ALA A 107 6.36 -12.72 0.32
CA ALA A 107 5.57 -13.10 -0.82
C ALA A 107 6.42 -13.83 -1.85
N ARG A 108 5.80 -14.64 -2.70
CA ARG A 108 6.40 -15.22 -3.90
C ARG A 108 5.86 -14.53 -5.14
N LEU A 109 6.74 -14.31 -6.10
CA LEU A 109 6.37 -13.80 -7.42
C LEU A 109 6.09 -14.98 -8.35
N GLU A 110 4.81 -15.27 -8.55
CA GLU A 110 4.35 -16.31 -9.45
C GLU A 110 4.29 -15.81 -10.89
N ARG A 111 4.90 -16.55 -11.82
CA ARG A 111 4.86 -16.26 -13.25
C ARG A 111 3.79 -17.11 -13.91
N VAL A 112 2.77 -16.47 -14.46
CA VAL A 112 1.55 -17.11 -14.96
C VAL A 112 1.43 -16.86 -16.45
N SER A 113 1.40 -17.92 -17.24
CA SER A 113 1.20 -17.81 -18.68
C SER A 113 -0.29 -17.80 -18.99
N THR A 114 -0.78 -16.67 -19.52
CA THR A 114 -2.17 -16.50 -19.96
C THR A 114 -2.23 -16.34 -21.47
N LEU A 115 -3.43 -16.43 -22.07
CA LEU A 115 -3.65 -16.13 -23.49
C LEU A 115 -3.24 -14.70 -23.88
N GLN A 116 -3.22 -13.76 -22.92
CA GLN A 116 -2.81 -12.37 -23.12
C GLN A 116 -1.30 -12.15 -22.90
N GLY A 117 -0.56 -13.19 -22.54
CA GLY A 117 0.87 -13.14 -22.22
C GLY A 117 1.18 -13.57 -20.79
N VAL A 118 2.45 -13.42 -20.41
CA VAL A 118 2.95 -13.78 -19.07
C VAL A 118 2.64 -12.64 -18.10
N ARG A 119 1.99 -12.98 -16.98
CA ARG A 119 1.71 -12.06 -15.87
C ARG A 119 2.56 -12.47 -14.65
N ILE A 120 3.02 -11.49 -13.89
CA ILE A 120 3.72 -11.73 -12.61
C ILE A 120 2.76 -11.33 -11.51
N ILE A 121 2.43 -12.28 -10.64
CA ILE A 121 1.48 -12.12 -9.54
C ILE A 121 2.22 -12.28 -8.23
N GLU A 122 2.01 -11.35 -7.31
CA GLU A 122 2.54 -11.43 -5.96
C GLU A 122 1.57 -12.21 -5.08
N ALA A 123 2.01 -13.38 -4.60
CA ALA A 123 1.26 -14.21 -3.68
C ALA A 123 1.91 -14.18 -2.30
N VAL A 124 1.18 -13.76 -1.28
CA VAL A 124 1.66 -13.70 0.10
C VAL A 124 2.00 -15.12 0.57
N ASP A 125 3.15 -15.30 1.22
CA ASP A 125 3.57 -16.58 1.80
C ASP A 125 3.50 -16.54 3.34
N ALA A 126 3.90 -15.42 3.94
CA ALA A 126 3.99 -15.27 5.39
C ALA A 126 3.46 -13.92 5.85
N CYS A 127 2.90 -13.91 7.05
CA CYS A 127 2.35 -12.73 7.71
C CYS A 127 3.03 -12.51 9.07
N GLU A 128 3.11 -11.26 9.49
CA GLU A 128 3.72 -10.87 10.76
C GLU A 128 2.90 -9.78 11.47
N CYS A 129 2.96 -9.79 12.80
CA CYS A 129 2.44 -8.71 13.63
C CYS A 129 3.47 -7.58 13.69
N SER A 130 3.16 -6.42 13.12
CA SER A 130 3.96 -5.20 13.28
C SER A 130 3.35 -4.33 14.39
N SER A 131 4.21 -3.72 15.20
CA SER A 131 3.81 -2.79 16.25
C SER A 131 3.75 -1.36 15.73
N ASP A 132 2.94 -0.53 16.40
CA ASP A 132 2.92 0.90 16.11
C ASP A 132 4.26 1.52 16.44
N SER A 133 4.95 1.93 15.39
CA SER A 133 6.25 2.59 15.46
C SER A 133 6.26 3.83 14.58
N SER A 134 7.23 4.71 14.83
CA SER A 134 7.54 5.81 13.91
C SER A 134 7.91 5.27 12.53
N CYS A 135 7.67 6.07 11.49
CA CYS A 135 7.99 5.67 10.12
C CYS A 135 9.42 5.16 9.95
N LYS A 136 9.55 3.90 9.54
CA LYS A 136 10.81 3.21 9.29
C LYS A 136 10.64 2.20 8.14
N ARG A 137 11.77 1.75 7.62
CA ARG A 137 11.80 0.62 6.70
C ARG A 137 11.72 -0.67 7.51
N GLU A 138 10.78 -1.54 7.18
CA GLU A 138 10.75 -2.93 7.63
C GLU A 138 11.10 -3.85 6.45
N SER A 139 11.64 -5.03 6.73
CA SER A 139 11.95 -6.01 5.69
C SER A 139 10.65 -6.59 5.10
N TYR A 140 10.66 -6.82 3.80
CA TYR A 140 9.59 -7.49 3.08
C TYR A 140 10.24 -8.29 1.97
N THR A 141 10.13 -9.62 2.05
CA THR A 141 10.94 -10.49 1.19
C THR A 141 10.13 -11.07 0.05
N HIS A 142 10.68 -11.02 -1.16
CA HIS A 142 10.14 -11.66 -2.34
C HIS A 142 10.93 -12.92 -2.69
N LEU A 143 10.25 -14.06 -2.83
CA LEU A 143 10.77 -15.27 -3.46
C LEU A 143 10.55 -15.18 -4.97
N ILE A 144 11.63 -15.21 -5.73
CA ILE A 144 11.64 -15.03 -7.19
C ILE A 144 12.10 -16.33 -7.85
N HIS A 145 11.62 -16.58 -9.07
CA HIS A 145 11.94 -17.75 -9.89
C HIS A 145 11.72 -19.09 -9.15
N SER A 146 10.66 -19.14 -8.33
CA SER A 146 10.27 -20.32 -7.57
C SER A 146 10.20 -21.57 -8.45
N GLY A 147 10.77 -22.68 -7.98
CA GLY A 147 10.78 -23.95 -8.71
C GLY A 147 11.81 -24.03 -9.84
N THR A 148 12.75 -23.09 -9.94
CA THR A 148 13.84 -23.10 -10.93
C THR A 148 15.22 -23.06 -10.25
N PRO A 149 16.31 -23.40 -10.96
CA PRO A 149 17.67 -23.24 -10.43
C PRO A 149 18.06 -21.79 -10.07
N TYR A 150 17.31 -20.80 -10.55
CA TYR A 150 17.53 -19.37 -10.29
C TYR A 150 16.73 -18.85 -9.08
N GLN A 151 16.13 -19.75 -8.30
CA GLN A 151 15.32 -19.37 -7.14
C GLN A 151 16.14 -18.55 -6.15
N VAL A 152 15.63 -17.37 -5.79
CA VAL A 152 16.28 -16.47 -4.83
C VAL A 152 15.25 -15.74 -3.98
N VAL A 153 15.65 -15.38 -2.76
CA VAL A 153 14.88 -14.50 -1.88
C VAL A 153 15.57 -13.14 -1.81
N ILE A 154 14.82 -12.07 -2.08
CA ILE A 154 15.31 -10.70 -1.98
C ILE A 154 14.49 -9.90 -0.96
N ASP A 155 15.13 -9.01 -0.20
CA ASP A 155 14.43 -8.06 0.69
C ASP A 155 14.15 -6.75 -0.06
N VAL A 156 12.93 -6.61 -0.60
CA VAL A 156 12.49 -5.37 -1.25
C VAL A 156 12.21 -4.27 -0.23
N GLY A 157 11.82 -4.66 0.99
CA GLY A 157 11.47 -3.74 2.05
C GLY A 157 10.13 -3.03 1.85
N VAL A 158 9.61 -2.48 2.94
CA VAL A 158 8.36 -1.74 2.97
C VAL A 158 8.46 -0.59 3.97
N CYS A 159 7.83 0.54 3.67
CA CYS A 159 7.75 1.67 4.59
C CYS A 159 6.53 1.50 5.50
N ILE A 160 6.77 1.38 6.80
CA ILE A 160 5.75 1.16 7.81
C ILE A 160 5.96 2.13 8.96
N GLY A 161 4.85 2.62 9.50
CA GLY A 161 4.82 3.42 10.73
C GLY A 161 3.92 4.63 10.59
N HIS A 162 3.78 5.32 11.72
CA HIS A 162 2.93 6.49 11.83
C HIS A 162 3.70 7.77 11.54
N CYS A 163 3.01 8.70 10.90
CA CYS A 163 3.50 10.05 10.60
C CYS A 163 2.51 11.09 11.13
N GLY A 164 2.99 12.33 11.28
CA GLY A 164 2.14 13.47 11.65
C GLY A 164 1.03 13.73 10.62
N LYS A 165 0.13 14.68 10.94
CA LYS A 165 -0.97 15.08 10.06
C LYS A 165 -0.45 15.44 8.65
N ASP A 166 -1.18 14.98 7.63
CA ASP A 166 -0.90 15.22 6.20
C ASP A 166 0.40 14.62 5.64
N LEU A 167 1.11 13.78 6.41
CA LEU A 167 2.31 13.07 5.99
C LEU A 167 2.05 11.55 5.94
N GLY A 168 2.67 10.89 4.97
CA GLY A 168 2.68 9.43 4.85
C GLY A 168 4.08 8.86 5.06
N CYS A 169 4.17 7.64 5.57
CA CYS A 169 5.44 6.91 5.60
C CYS A 169 5.75 6.36 4.21
N LYS A 170 6.69 6.99 3.50
CA LYS A 170 6.99 6.69 2.09
C LYS A 170 8.50 6.54 1.86
N PRO A 171 8.90 5.85 0.79
CA PRO A 171 10.31 5.74 0.44
C PRO A 171 10.88 7.10 0.06
N VAL A 172 12.05 7.41 0.61
CA VAL A 172 12.85 8.60 0.29
C VAL A 172 14.16 8.25 -0.41
N ARG A 173 14.54 6.97 -0.43
CA ARG A 173 15.67 6.45 -1.20
C ARG A 173 15.41 5.01 -1.60
N ASN A 174 15.61 4.72 -2.88
CA ASN A 174 15.62 3.36 -3.41
C ASN A 174 17.04 2.99 -3.81
N ASN A 175 17.31 1.70 -3.79
CA ASN A 175 18.48 1.07 -4.38
C ASN A 175 18.01 -0.01 -5.35
N THR A 176 18.96 -0.68 -6.02
CA THR A 176 18.66 -1.80 -6.91
C THR A 176 19.54 -2.99 -6.56
N VAL A 177 19.00 -4.20 -6.74
CA VAL A 177 19.73 -5.45 -6.58
C VAL A 177 19.67 -6.21 -7.90
N SER A 178 20.83 -6.65 -8.37
CA SER A 178 20.93 -7.51 -9.56
C SER A 178 20.87 -8.98 -9.14
N VAL A 179 20.03 -9.75 -9.81
CA VAL A 179 19.76 -11.17 -9.54
C VAL A 179 19.96 -11.95 -10.83
N LYS A 180 20.60 -13.12 -10.75
CA LYS A 180 20.70 -14.03 -11.89
C LYS A 180 19.34 -14.63 -12.21
N GLY A 181 18.79 -14.29 -13.36
CA GLY A 181 17.56 -14.86 -13.90
C GLY A 181 17.79 -15.85 -15.04
N PRO A 182 16.73 -16.52 -15.49
CA PRO A 182 16.79 -17.46 -16.61
C PRO A 182 17.16 -16.80 -17.94
N ASN A 183 16.95 -15.49 -18.07
CA ASN A 183 17.26 -14.70 -19.27
C ASN A 183 18.48 -13.77 -19.07
N GLY A 184 19.32 -14.05 -18.07
CA GLY A 184 20.43 -13.19 -17.65
C GLY A 184 20.12 -12.42 -16.38
N ASP A 185 20.96 -11.43 -16.06
CA ASP A 185 20.83 -10.65 -14.84
C ASP A 185 19.61 -9.71 -14.90
N GLU A 186 18.72 -9.83 -13.92
CA GLU A 186 17.51 -9.02 -13.75
C GLU A 186 17.71 -8.05 -12.57
N VAL A 187 17.23 -6.81 -12.72
CA VAL A 187 17.42 -5.76 -11.71
C VAL A 187 16.10 -5.46 -11.00
N TYR A 188 16.11 -5.56 -9.67
CA TYR A 188 14.95 -5.34 -8.83
C TYR A 188 15.12 -4.08 -7.98
N PRO A 189 14.12 -3.17 -7.97
CA PRO A 189 14.15 -2.02 -7.08
C PRO A 189 13.89 -2.46 -5.64
N VAL A 190 14.69 -1.95 -4.71
CA VAL A 190 14.54 -2.18 -3.28
C VAL A 190 14.47 -0.84 -2.56
N ILE A 191 13.62 -0.74 -1.54
CA ILE A 191 13.57 0.43 -0.69
C ILE A 191 14.83 0.43 0.18
N GLU A 192 15.53 1.56 0.29
CA GLU A 192 16.69 1.69 1.17
C GLU A 192 16.31 2.48 2.44
N ARG A 193 15.52 3.55 2.27
CA ARG A 193 15.16 4.45 3.37
C ARG A 193 13.73 4.97 3.23
N CYS A 194 13.06 5.07 4.37
CA CYS A 194 11.72 5.64 4.51
C CYS A 194 11.76 6.90 5.38
N SER A 195 10.82 7.82 5.16
CA SER A 195 10.61 8.99 6.02
C SER A 195 9.17 9.46 5.93
N CYS A 196 8.77 10.32 6.88
CA CYS A 196 7.49 11.00 6.84
C CYS A 196 7.54 12.16 5.85
N VAL A 197 6.82 12.02 4.74
CA VAL A 197 6.80 12.99 3.64
C VAL A 197 5.39 13.17 3.11
N GLY A 198 5.15 14.31 2.45
CA GLY A 198 3.85 14.66 1.90
C GLY A 198 3.46 13.85 0.67
N ASN A 199 2.48 14.35 -0.06
CA ASN A 199 2.01 13.73 -1.30
C ASN A 199 2.91 13.96 -2.50
N CYS A 200 3.57 15.12 -2.56
CA CYS A 200 4.65 15.43 -3.49
C CYS A 200 5.92 15.70 -2.69
N HIS A 201 6.98 14.93 -2.93
CA HIS A 201 8.23 15.05 -2.19
C HIS A 201 9.45 14.75 -3.05
N ARG A 202 10.60 15.18 -2.55
CA ARG A 202 11.90 14.87 -3.13
C ARG A 202 12.37 13.51 -2.63
N MET A 203 12.72 12.64 -3.56
CA MET A 203 13.38 11.36 -3.32
C MET A 203 14.85 11.44 -3.73
N ASP A 204 15.73 10.79 -2.99
CA ASP A 204 17.16 10.72 -3.30
C ASP A 204 17.41 9.91 -4.56
N HIS A 205 18.21 10.48 -5.46
CA HIS A 205 18.65 9.85 -6.70
C HIS A 205 20.12 10.24 -6.91
N MET A 206 21.01 9.25 -6.85
CA MET A 206 22.45 9.46 -6.93
C MET A 206 22.91 9.36 -8.37
N GLU A 207 23.65 10.36 -8.83
CA GLU A 207 24.31 10.37 -10.13
C GLU A 207 25.83 10.42 -9.90
N THR A 208 26.58 9.65 -10.70
CA THR A 208 28.04 9.61 -10.59
C THR A 208 28.63 10.43 -11.73
N VAL A 209 29.43 11.45 -11.39
CA VAL A 209 30.15 12.28 -12.35
C VAL A 209 31.65 12.11 -12.20
N LEU A 210 32.35 12.18 -13.34
CA LEU A 210 33.80 12.17 -13.40
C LEU A 210 34.30 13.61 -13.46
N ASP A 211 34.90 14.08 -12.37
CA ASP A 211 35.37 15.45 -12.23
C ASP A 211 36.89 15.53 -12.42
N PHE A 212 37.31 16.37 -13.37
CA PHE A 212 38.71 16.63 -13.68
C PHE A 212 39.17 18.00 -13.14
N SER A 213 38.38 18.67 -12.30
CA SER A 213 38.70 20.02 -11.81
C SER A 213 39.95 20.09 -10.94
N GLU A 214 40.22 19.04 -10.18
CA GLU A 214 41.40 18.90 -9.31
C GLU A 214 42.63 18.37 -10.07
N VAL A 215 42.52 18.12 -11.38
CA VAL A 215 43.65 17.70 -12.21
C VAL A 215 44.25 18.91 -12.92
N GLU A 216 45.53 19.15 -12.69
CA GLU A 216 46.34 20.07 -13.49
C GLU A 216 46.56 19.49 -14.91
N ILE A 217 45.65 19.77 -15.85
CA ILE A 217 45.86 19.45 -17.27
C ILE A 217 46.83 20.49 -17.85
N LYS A 218 48.14 20.24 -17.77
CA LYS A 218 49.17 21.05 -18.46
C LYS A 218 49.24 20.65 -19.93
N GLU A 219 49.58 21.59 -20.82
CA GLU A 219 49.88 21.29 -22.22
C GLU A 219 51.06 20.31 -22.29
N GLY A 220 50.86 19.14 -22.92
CA GLY A 220 51.84 18.05 -23.00
C GLY A 220 51.62 16.89 -22.02
N THR A 221 50.67 16.99 -21.10
CA THR A 221 50.30 15.87 -20.22
C THR A 221 49.56 14.79 -21.01
N ASN A 222 50.01 13.53 -20.94
CA ASN A 222 49.30 12.44 -21.58
C ASN A 222 47.94 12.23 -20.90
N THR A 223 46.88 12.68 -21.55
CA THR A 223 45.52 12.72 -20.99
C THR A 223 44.96 11.34 -20.63
N THR A 224 45.60 10.23 -21.02
CA THR A 224 45.20 8.84 -20.72
C THR A 224 45.49 8.41 -19.30
N ASP A 225 46.51 8.99 -18.65
CA ASP A 225 46.98 8.53 -17.34
C ASP A 225 46.33 9.33 -16.18
N VAL A 226 45.56 10.36 -16.54
CA VAL A 226 44.84 11.22 -15.61
C VAL A 226 43.59 10.50 -15.08
N LYS A 227 43.58 10.21 -13.78
CA LYS A 227 42.41 9.68 -13.09
C LYS A 227 41.49 10.81 -12.64
N PRO A 228 40.20 10.80 -13.02
CA PRO A 228 39.23 11.76 -12.50
C PRO A 228 38.92 11.49 -11.03
N VAL A 229 38.46 12.52 -10.34
CA VAL A 229 37.78 12.39 -9.05
C VAL A 229 36.35 11.92 -9.32
N VAL A 230 36.00 10.74 -8.82
CA VAL A 230 34.64 10.21 -8.91
C VAL A 230 33.78 10.91 -7.86
N ARG A 231 32.86 11.78 -8.29
CA ARG A 231 31.93 12.49 -7.41
C ARG A 231 30.54 11.87 -7.52
N GLN A 232 29.94 11.50 -6.40
CA GLN A 232 28.56 11.08 -6.34
C GLN A 232 27.69 12.25 -5.89
N ILE A 233 26.76 12.68 -6.74
CA ILE A 233 25.89 13.83 -6.52
C ILE A 233 24.46 13.33 -6.38
N ASN A 234 23.81 13.69 -5.28
CA ASN A 234 22.39 13.42 -5.09
C ASN A 234 21.55 14.44 -5.85
N VAL A 235 21.28 14.17 -7.13
CA VAL A 235 20.45 15.04 -7.97
C VAL A 235 19.00 15.08 -7.47
N GLY A 236 18.52 13.95 -6.96
CA GLY A 236 17.15 13.78 -6.49
C GLY A 236 16.12 13.71 -7.61
N GLN A 237 14.91 13.31 -7.26
CA GLN A 237 13.76 13.21 -8.16
C GLN A 237 12.49 13.64 -7.41
N CYS A 238 11.59 14.35 -8.08
CA CYS A 238 10.26 14.64 -7.53
C CYS A 238 9.33 13.46 -7.80
N VAL A 239 8.73 12.94 -6.73
CA VAL A 239 7.84 11.78 -6.79
C VAL A 239 6.57 12.05 -5.99
N GLY A 240 5.51 11.36 -6.40
CA GLY A 240 4.23 11.37 -5.72
C GLY A 240 3.12 11.98 -6.55
N ALA A 241 1.99 12.20 -5.90
CA ALA A 241 0.75 12.67 -6.52
C ALA A 241 0.35 14.00 -5.89
N CYS A 242 -0.28 14.87 -6.67
CA CYS A 242 -0.74 16.15 -6.17
C CYS A 242 -2.26 16.13 -6.00
N PRO A 243 -2.76 16.49 -4.81
CA PRO A 243 -4.19 16.68 -4.63
C PRO A 243 -4.60 17.94 -5.38
N GLY A 244 -5.60 17.82 -6.24
CA GLY A 244 -6.28 18.98 -6.77
C GLY A 244 -7.50 18.56 -7.58
N ASN A 245 -8.53 19.37 -7.45
CA ASN A 245 -9.79 19.17 -8.16
C ASN A 245 -9.62 19.65 -9.60
N GLU A 246 -10.35 19.05 -10.52
CA GLU A 246 -10.40 19.51 -11.91
C GLU A 246 -10.76 21.00 -11.94
N THR A 247 -9.86 21.86 -12.39
CA THR A 247 -10.22 23.26 -12.67
C THR A 247 -10.85 23.28 -14.05
N GLU A 248 -12.17 23.49 -14.08
CA GLU A 248 -12.91 23.70 -15.32
C GLU A 248 -12.60 25.10 -15.85
N THR A 249 -11.78 25.19 -16.89
CA THR A 249 -11.64 26.43 -17.65
C THR A 249 -12.76 26.47 -18.68
N CYS A 250 -13.83 27.22 -18.37
CA CYS A 250 -14.98 27.29 -19.24
C CYS A 250 -14.67 28.04 -20.54
N LEU A 251 -14.72 27.32 -21.67
CA LEU A 251 -14.51 27.89 -23.01
C LEU A 251 -15.79 28.49 -23.58
N LEU A 252 -16.94 27.87 -23.31
CA LEU A 252 -18.24 28.29 -23.80
C LEU A 252 -19.26 28.30 -22.67
N ARG A 253 -19.83 29.47 -22.37
CA ARG A 253 -20.90 29.65 -21.39
C ARG A 253 -22.26 29.70 -22.06
N ASP A 254 -23.30 29.30 -21.34
CA ASP A 254 -24.67 29.45 -21.80
C ASP A 254 -25.01 30.95 -21.93
N LYS A 255 -25.66 31.31 -23.04
CA LYS A 255 -26.05 32.69 -23.35
C LYS A 255 -27.15 33.21 -22.41
N ARG A 256 -27.97 32.32 -21.84
CA ARG A 256 -29.04 32.65 -20.88
C ARG A 256 -28.55 32.58 -19.43
N GLU A 257 -27.53 31.76 -19.17
CA GLU A 257 -27.01 31.51 -17.82
C GLU A 257 -25.47 31.56 -17.81
N PRO A 258 -24.87 32.74 -17.55
CA PRO A 258 -23.41 32.91 -17.62
C PRO A 258 -22.60 32.08 -16.61
N SER A 259 -23.26 31.54 -15.58
CA SER A 259 -22.68 30.62 -14.60
C SER A 259 -22.58 29.18 -15.11
N ARG A 260 -23.33 28.81 -16.15
CA ARG A 260 -23.36 27.46 -16.70
C ARG A 260 -22.36 27.31 -17.84
N CYS A 261 -21.41 26.39 -17.68
CA CYS A 261 -20.51 26.03 -18.75
C CYS A 261 -21.12 24.99 -19.69
N LEU A 262 -21.09 25.25 -20.99
CA LEU A 262 -21.54 24.33 -22.04
C LEU A 262 -20.37 23.53 -22.63
N ALA A 263 -19.14 24.07 -22.57
CA ALA A 263 -17.92 23.36 -22.94
C ALA A 263 -16.74 23.91 -22.15
N GLY A 264 -16.04 23.03 -21.42
CA GLY A 264 -14.88 23.38 -20.61
C GLY A 264 -13.64 22.56 -21.00
N LEU A 265 -12.47 23.17 -20.85
CA LEU A 265 -11.22 22.44 -20.77
C LEU A 265 -11.03 22.04 -19.31
N TYR A 266 -10.98 20.74 -19.07
CA TYR A 266 -10.57 20.20 -17.79
C TYR A 266 -9.05 20.19 -17.76
N SER A 267 -8.44 21.18 -17.08
CA SER A 267 -7.01 21.12 -16.79
C SER A 267 -6.80 20.14 -15.65
N LYS A 268 -6.74 18.86 -15.99
CA LYS A 268 -6.18 17.85 -15.11
C LYS A 268 -4.69 17.92 -15.28
N GLN A 269 -4.00 18.33 -14.22
CA GLN A 269 -2.82 17.61 -13.71
C GLN A 269 -2.04 18.60 -12.87
N HIS A 270 -2.37 18.67 -11.59
CA HIS A 270 -1.33 19.08 -10.67
C HIS A 270 -0.26 18.00 -10.70
N THR A 271 0.94 18.36 -11.11
CA THR A 271 2.06 17.42 -11.19
C THR A 271 3.07 17.75 -10.10
N CYS A 272 3.71 16.72 -9.55
CA CYS A 272 4.78 16.92 -8.59
C CYS A 272 6.03 17.35 -9.36
N THR A 273 6.35 18.64 -9.32
CA THR A 273 7.43 19.23 -10.12
C THR A 273 8.55 19.80 -9.25
N PRO A 274 9.79 19.83 -9.76
CA PRO A 274 10.90 20.49 -9.07
C PRO A 274 10.71 22.02 -9.06
N ALA A 275 10.88 22.65 -7.89
CA ALA A 275 10.69 24.09 -7.71
C ALA A 275 11.97 24.86 -7.34
N ARG A 276 12.90 24.21 -6.62
CA ARG A 276 14.18 24.81 -6.22
C ARG A 276 15.32 23.91 -6.58
N PHE A 277 16.43 24.50 -6.99
CA PHE A 277 17.60 23.80 -7.48
C PHE A 277 18.89 24.32 -6.87
N LYS A 278 19.92 23.48 -6.85
CA LYS A 278 21.31 23.81 -6.56
C LYS A 278 22.17 23.28 -7.70
N VAL A 279 23.04 24.11 -8.26
CA VAL A 279 23.92 23.72 -9.36
C VAL A 279 25.26 23.26 -8.81
N HIS A 280 25.76 22.14 -9.32
CA HIS A 280 27.11 21.63 -9.07
C HIS A 280 27.94 21.75 -10.36
N GLU A 281 29.03 22.49 -10.31
CA GLU A 281 29.97 22.58 -11.42
C GLU A 281 31.04 21.48 -11.32
N TYR A 282 31.44 20.97 -12.48
CA TYR A 282 32.56 20.03 -12.65
C TYR A 282 33.25 20.26 -14.00
N ARG A 283 34.47 19.78 -14.16
CA ARG A 283 35.20 19.83 -15.44
C ARG A 283 35.27 18.47 -16.07
N THR A 284 35.07 18.43 -17.39
CA THR A 284 35.30 17.20 -18.18
C THR A 284 36.79 17.01 -18.45
N ARG A 285 37.14 15.82 -18.95
CA ARG A 285 38.51 15.49 -19.40
C ARG A 285 39.08 16.49 -20.43
N ARG A 286 38.23 17.18 -21.20
CA ARG A 286 38.66 18.19 -22.19
C ARG A 286 38.78 19.61 -21.62
N GLY A 287 38.68 19.77 -20.29
CA GLY A 287 38.72 21.07 -19.62
C GLY A 287 37.43 21.89 -19.73
N SER A 288 36.42 21.41 -20.44
CA SER A 288 35.12 22.10 -20.53
C SER A 288 34.38 22.02 -19.19
N LYS A 289 33.82 23.15 -18.77
CA LYS A 289 32.94 23.23 -17.61
C LYS A 289 31.58 22.61 -17.95
N ARG A 290 31.05 21.82 -17.02
CA ARG A 290 29.72 21.20 -17.06
C ARG A 290 29.04 21.41 -15.72
N GLU A 291 27.72 21.32 -15.74
CA GLU A 291 26.85 21.55 -14.60
C GLU A 291 25.93 20.35 -14.40
N VAL A 292 25.70 19.98 -13.14
CA VAL A 292 24.67 19.03 -12.73
C VAL A 292 23.70 19.75 -11.80
N ILE A 293 22.40 19.58 -12.06
CA ILE A 293 21.34 20.24 -11.31
C ILE A 293 20.83 19.29 -10.22
N GLN A 294 21.02 19.69 -8.96
CA GLN A 294 20.39 19.06 -7.82
C GLN A 294 19.04 19.71 -7.53
N ILE A 295 17.97 18.91 -7.48
CA ILE A 295 16.68 19.33 -6.97
C ILE A 295 16.80 19.51 -5.46
N ILE A 296 16.26 20.59 -4.91
CA ILE A 296 16.22 20.87 -3.47
C ILE A 296 14.79 20.77 -2.93
N GLN A 297 13.80 21.19 -3.71
CA GLN A 297 12.40 21.21 -3.30
C GLN A 297 11.48 20.82 -4.45
N CYS A 298 10.45 20.04 -4.14
CA CYS A 298 9.36 19.68 -5.04
C CYS A 298 8.07 20.33 -4.55
N ILE A 299 7.21 20.76 -5.48
CA ILE A 299 5.89 21.30 -5.16
C ILE A 299 4.86 20.75 -6.15
N CYS A 300 3.59 20.86 -5.76
CA CYS A 300 2.48 20.67 -6.69
C CYS A 300 2.26 21.95 -7.48
N VAL A 301 2.34 21.85 -8.80
CA VAL A 301 1.98 22.90 -9.76
C VAL A 301 0.80 22.40 -10.56
#